data_AF-A0AAN8INE3-F1
#
_entry.id   AF-A0AAN8INE3-F1
#
_cell.length_a   1.000
_cell.length_b   1.000
_cell.length_c   1.000
_cell.angle_alpha   90.00
_cell.angle_beta   90.00
_cell.angle_gamma   90.00
#
_symmetry.space_group_name_H-M   'P 1'
#
loop_
_entity.id
_entity.type
_entity.pdbx_description
1 polymer ?
#
loop_
_entity_poly.entity_id
_entity_poly.type
_entity_poly.pdbx_seq_one_letter_code
_entity_poly.pdbx_strand_id
1 'polypeptide(L)'
;MASRRQRQFDRKYSSYRKYTASEDVNYSAHSSRSSFRSESMTSRSDQRGRSTSSEIITGSDTRSYPVYIAIQDYQPEATDVEGIPLEQGQIVEVLDKKNPASWLVRTKARPPRSGWIPGSYFETPTEYYKQRRRTREIDTTSTSMTEDQEALLKRDQVYHDLLRSEEEFVAELRTCVDNYVRLLDEIQLPPAIVKEKEKLTLNLAELYNFHAK
;
A
#
# COMPACT_ATOMS: atom_id res chain seq x y z
N MET A 1 -35.12 -21.14 -7.42
CA MET A 1 -34.46 -20.51 -8.60
C MET A 1 -33.15 -19.79 -8.29
N ALA A 2 -32.89 -19.33 -7.04
CA ALA A 2 -31.65 -18.65 -6.65
C ALA A 2 -30.36 -19.47 -6.84
N SER A 3 -30.42 -20.80 -6.64
CA SER A 3 -29.23 -21.68 -6.73
C SER A 3 -28.62 -21.77 -8.15
N ARG A 4 -29.42 -21.53 -9.20
CA ARG A 4 -28.93 -21.63 -10.59
C ARG A 4 -28.18 -20.37 -11.03
N ARG A 5 -28.59 -19.19 -10.53
CA ARG A 5 -27.89 -17.91 -10.73
C ARG A 5 -26.56 -17.87 -9.98
N GLN A 6 -26.53 -18.37 -8.73
CA GLN A 6 -25.28 -18.47 -7.95
C GLN A 6 -24.23 -19.33 -8.66
N ARG A 7 -24.64 -20.50 -9.20
CA ARG A 7 -23.74 -21.39 -9.94
C ARG A 7 -23.23 -20.79 -11.25
N GLN A 8 -24.00 -19.92 -11.91
CA GLN A 8 -23.55 -19.20 -13.10
C GLN A 8 -22.57 -18.08 -12.74
N PHE A 9 -22.79 -17.37 -11.62
CA PHE A 9 -21.86 -16.38 -11.10
C PHE A 9 -20.53 -17.02 -10.71
N ASP A 10 -20.55 -18.10 -9.93
CA ASP A 10 -19.34 -18.83 -9.53
C ASP A 10 -18.55 -19.34 -10.73
N ARG A 11 -19.24 -19.83 -11.78
CA ARG A 11 -18.58 -20.25 -13.04
C ARG A 11 -17.97 -19.08 -13.80
N LYS A 12 -18.62 -17.92 -13.82
CA LYS A 12 -18.17 -16.72 -14.55
C LYS A 12 -16.96 -16.05 -13.90
N TYR A 13 -16.85 -16.13 -12.56
CA TYR A 13 -15.75 -15.54 -11.79
C TYR A 13 -14.72 -16.56 -11.27
N SER A 14 -14.88 -17.85 -11.58
CA SER A 14 -13.91 -18.89 -11.20
C SER A 14 -12.52 -18.68 -11.80
N SER A 15 -12.38 -17.96 -12.92
CA SER A 15 -11.09 -17.61 -13.51
C SER A 15 -10.33 -16.56 -12.68
N TYR A 16 -11.05 -15.69 -11.97
CA TYR A 16 -10.47 -14.70 -11.05
C TYR A 16 -9.95 -15.31 -9.75
N ARG A 17 -10.38 -16.53 -9.42
CA ARG A 17 -9.90 -17.29 -8.25
C ARG A 17 -8.44 -17.69 -8.32
N LYS A 18 -7.81 -17.56 -9.49
CA LYS A 18 -6.36 -17.73 -9.66
C LYS A 18 -5.57 -16.47 -9.27
N TYR A 19 -6.24 -15.32 -9.19
CA TYR A 19 -5.64 -14.03 -8.82
C TYR A 19 -6.01 -13.58 -7.41
N THR A 20 -7.05 -14.16 -6.82
CA THR A 20 -7.33 -14.03 -5.38
C THR A 20 -6.68 -15.20 -4.67
N ALA A 21 -5.64 -14.96 -3.89
CA ALA A 21 -5.10 -15.99 -3.01
C ALA A 21 -6.21 -16.39 -2.04
N SER A 22 -6.28 -17.67 -1.65
CA SER A 22 -7.21 -18.13 -0.60
C SER A 22 -7.05 -17.36 0.73
N GLU A 23 -5.96 -16.62 0.89
CA GLU A 23 -5.67 -15.73 2.01
C GLU A 23 -6.44 -14.39 1.96
N ASP A 24 -6.90 -13.92 0.79
CA ASP A 24 -7.66 -12.67 0.65
C ASP A 24 -9.03 -12.74 1.32
N VAL A 25 -9.63 -13.94 1.37
CA VAL A 25 -10.95 -14.17 2.01
C VAL A 25 -10.83 -14.18 3.53
N ASN A 26 -9.68 -14.62 4.06
CA ASN A 26 -9.42 -14.65 5.50
C ASN A 26 -9.08 -13.26 6.08
N TYR A 27 -8.59 -12.32 5.27
CA TYR A 27 -8.24 -10.97 5.74
C TYR A 27 -9.44 -10.16 6.24
N SER A 28 -10.60 -10.32 5.61
CA SER A 28 -11.84 -9.63 6.03
C SER A 28 -12.32 -10.05 7.43
N ALA A 29 -11.96 -11.25 7.89
CA ALA A 29 -12.36 -11.77 9.20
C ALA A 29 -11.35 -11.44 10.33
N HIS A 30 -10.13 -11.01 9.99
CA HIS A 30 -9.03 -10.87 10.96
C HIS A 30 -8.58 -9.43 11.27
N SER A 31 -9.19 -8.42 10.63
CA SER A 31 -8.91 -6.99 10.90
C SER A 31 -9.04 -6.61 12.39
N SER A 32 -9.81 -7.35 13.19
CA SER A 32 -10.01 -7.08 14.63
C SER A 32 -8.94 -7.67 15.57
N ARG A 33 -7.93 -8.42 15.10
CA ARG A 33 -6.95 -9.10 15.98
C ARG A 33 -5.55 -8.46 16.02
N SER A 34 -5.41 -7.24 15.53
CA SER A 34 -4.22 -6.42 15.76
C SER A 34 -4.44 -5.54 17.00
N SER A 35 -4.39 -6.13 18.20
CA SER A 35 -4.22 -5.37 19.43
C SER A 35 -3.00 -5.89 20.17
N PHE A 36 -2.10 -4.96 20.50
CA PHE A 36 -1.06 -5.10 21.50
C PHE A 36 -1.62 -5.85 22.70
N ARG A 37 -1.22 -7.11 22.89
CA ARG A 37 -1.43 -7.84 24.14
C ARG A 37 -0.12 -7.75 24.90
N SER A 38 -0.04 -6.84 25.85
CA SER A 38 1.00 -6.90 26.88
C SER A 38 0.81 -8.22 27.63
N GLU A 39 1.63 -9.23 27.34
CA GLU A 39 1.65 -10.46 28.10
C GLU A 39 2.25 -10.17 29.49
N SER A 40 1.37 -9.90 30.46
CA SER A 40 1.73 -10.07 31.86
C SER A 40 1.90 -11.58 32.11
N MET A 41 3.15 -12.02 32.23
CA MET A 41 3.47 -13.37 32.69
C MET A 41 2.81 -13.57 34.06
N THR A 42 1.79 -14.42 34.13
CA THR A 42 1.31 -14.95 35.40
C THR A 42 1.71 -16.41 35.45
N SER A 43 2.82 -16.67 36.14
CA SER A 43 3.15 -18.00 36.62
C SER A 43 2.10 -18.38 37.67
N ARG A 44 1.30 -19.40 37.37
CA ARG A 44 0.51 -20.11 38.37
C ARG A 44 0.92 -21.57 38.35
N SER A 45 1.64 -21.97 39.40
CA SER A 45 1.85 -23.35 39.77
C SER A 45 0.52 -23.94 40.21
N ASP A 46 0.04 -24.97 39.54
CA ASP A 46 -1.05 -25.80 40.03
C ASP A 46 -0.56 -27.21 40.34
N GLN A 47 -0.95 -27.71 41.50
CA GLN A 47 -0.55 -29.01 42.04
C GLN A 47 -1.38 -30.10 41.37
N ARG A 48 -0.95 -30.60 40.22
CA ARG A 48 -1.30 -31.93 39.70
C ARG A 48 -0.29 -32.32 38.65
N GLY A 49 0.54 -33.31 38.99
CA GLY A 49 1.60 -33.82 38.13
C GLY A 49 1.07 -34.27 36.77
N ARG A 50 1.37 -33.48 35.73
CA ARG A 50 1.59 -33.98 34.37
C ARG A 50 2.62 -33.06 33.73
N SER A 51 3.87 -33.51 33.75
CA SER A 51 4.96 -32.85 33.04
C SER A 51 4.64 -32.91 31.55
N THR A 52 4.33 -31.76 30.93
CA THR A 52 4.35 -31.62 29.48
C THR A 52 5.48 -30.68 29.13
N SER A 53 6.52 -31.29 28.58
CA SER A 53 7.82 -30.74 28.21
C SER A 53 7.78 -29.27 27.80
N SER A 54 8.55 -28.45 28.51
CA SER A 54 9.04 -27.17 28.00
C SER A 54 10.03 -27.45 26.88
N GLU A 55 9.54 -27.63 25.65
CA GLU A 55 10.38 -27.35 24.49
C GLU A 55 10.53 -25.84 24.43
N ILE A 56 11.66 -25.39 24.97
CA ILE A 56 12.20 -24.06 24.76
C ILE A 56 12.49 -23.98 23.25
N ILE A 57 11.51 -23.52 22.47
CA ILE A 57 11.74 -23.10 21.09
C ILE A 57 12.63 -21.88 21.21
N THR A 58 13.93 -22.12 21.07
CA THR A 58 14.97 -21.12 20.93
C THR A 58 14.57 -20.13 19.83
N GLY A 59 14.07 -18.97 20.25
CA GLY A 59 14.08 -17.75 19.45
C GLY A 59 13.14 -17.69 18.24
N SER A 60 11.96 -18.33 18.24
CA SER A 60 10.91 -17.90 17.32
C SER A 60 10.40 -16.54 17.80
N ASP A 61 10.87 -15.47 17.16
CA ASP A 61 10.40 -14.11 17.39
C ASP A 61 8.87 -14.09 17.27
N THR A 62 8.18 -14.13 18.42
CA THR A 62 6.72 -14.15 18.51
C THR A 62 6.11 -12.78 18.19
N ARG A 63 6.95 -11.84 17.72
CA ARG A 63 6.54 -10.52 17.27
C ARG A 63 5.97 -10.65 15.86
N SER A 64 4.66 -10.53 15.75
CA SER A 64 4.02 -10.27 14.46
C SER A 64 4.48 -8.90 13.96
N TYR A 65 5.30 -8.88 12.91
CA TYR A 65 5.68 -7.64 12.25
C TYR A 65 4.48 -7.04 11.49
N PRO A 66 4.36 -5.72 11.41
CA PRO A 66 3.31 -5.09 10.61
C PRO A 66 3.50 -5.45 9.13
N VAL A 67 2.38 -5.67 8.46
CA VAL A 67 2.34 -6.12 7.06
C VAL A 67 1.94 -4.96 6.16
N TYR A 68 2.60 -4.86 5.02
CA TYR A 68 2.37 -3.86 3.99
C TYR A 68 2.29 -4.51 2.60
N ILE A 69 1.70 -3.79 1.64
CA ILE A 69 1.52 -4.23 0.26
C ILE A 69 2.32 -3.30 -0.65
N ALA A 70 3.11 -3.87 -1.56
CA ALA A 70 3.79 -3.11 -2.60
C ALA A 70 2.77 -2.47 -3.57
N ILE A 71 2.83 -1.16 -3.78
CA ILE A 71 1.89 -0.44 -4.66
C ILE A 71 2.36 -0.36 -6.11
N GLN A 72 3.62 -0.70 -6.38
CA GLN A 72 4.23 -0.73 -7.71
C GLN A 72 5.40 -1.73 -7.72
N ASP A 73 5.85 -2.11 -8.90
CA ASP A 73 7.03 -2.96 -9.07
C ASP A 73 8.29 -2.21 -8.60
N TYR A 74 9.19 -2.91 -7.92
CA TYR A 74 10.48 -2.38 -7.52
C TYR A 74 11.59 -3.29 -8.03
N GLN A 75 12.49 -2.70 -8.81
CA GLN A 75 13.71 -3.34 -9.26
C GLN A 75 14.90 -2.55 -8.71
N PRO A 76 15.71 -3.13 -7.80
CA PRO A 76 16.89 -2.45 -7.29
C PRO A 76 17.89 -2.19 -8.43
N GLU A 77 18.62 -1.08 -8.34
CA GLU A 77 19.70 -0.80 -9.29
C GLU A 77 20.81 -1.85 -9.17
N ALA A 78 21.59 -2.07 -10.23
CA ALA A 78 22.65 -3.08 -10.23
C ALA A 78 23.74 -2.84 -9.16
N THR A 79 23.86 -1.60 -8.67
CA THR A 79 24.76 -1.18 -7.59
C THR A 79 24.18 -1.41 -6.20
N ASP A 80 22.85 -1.58 -6.09
CA ASP A 80 22.16 -1.80 -4.83
C ASP A 80 22.07 -3.29 -4.51
N VAL A 81 23.04 -3.76 -3.73
CA VAL A 81 23.16 -5.17 -3.31
C VAL A 81 22.21 -5.49 -2.15
N GLU A 82 21.70 -4.48 -1.46
CA GLU A 82 20.89 -4.60 -0.24
C GLU A 82 19.38 -4.60 -0.54
N GLY A 83 19.00 -4.19 -1.74
CA GLY A 83 17.63 -4.23 -2.24
C GLY A 83 17.18 -5.64 -2.67
N ILE A 84 15.87 -5.88 -2.60
CA ILE A 84 15.23 -7.08 -3.18
C ILE A 84 14.14 -6.66 -4.17
N PRO A 85 13.99 -7.36 -5.31
CA PRO A 85 12.93 -7.07 -6.25
C PRO A 85 11.57 -7.42 -5.64
N LEU A 86 10.57 -6.59 -5.91
CA LEU A 86 9.18 -6.80 -5.53
C LEU A 86 8.24 -6.54 -6.70
N GLU A 87 7.14 -7.28 -6.72
CA GLU A 87 6.04 -7.07 -7.67
C GLU A 87 4.90 -6.28 -7.01
N GLN A 88 4.18 -5.49 -7.80
CA GLN A 88 2.97 -4.79 -7.36
C GLN A 88 1.96 -5.77 -6.78
N GLY A 89 1.44 -5.45 -5.60
CA GLY A 89 0.49 -6.27 -4.84
C GLY A 89 1.14 -7.29 -3.92
N GLN A 90 2.47 -7.43 -3.93
CA GLN A 90 3.16 -8.37 -3.06
C GLN A 90 3.09 -7.94 -1.60
N ILE A 91 2.80 -8.89 -0.72
CA ILE A 91 2.67 -8.69 0.72
C ILE A 91 4.02 -8.94 1.42
N VAL A 92 4.45 -7.99 2.24
CA VAL A 92 5.72 -8.05 2.99
C VAL A 92 5.54 -7.73 4.46
N GLU A 93 6.41 -8.28 5.31
CA GLU A 93 6.57 -7.87 6.70
C GLU A 93 7.59 -6.75 6.80
N VAL A 94 7.28 -5.68 7.53
CA VAL A 94 8.20 -4.57 7.76
C VAL A 94 8.93 -4.78 9.08
N LEU A 95 10.24 -5.01 8.99
CA LEU A 95 11.12 -5.26 10.13
C LEU A 95 11.63 -3.95 10.74
N ASP A 96 11.94 -2.95 9.90
CA ASP A 96 12.33 -1.59 10.31
C ASP A 96 11.75 -0.55 9.34
N LYS A 97 11.20 0.53 9.90
CA LYS A 97 10.64 1.68 9.17
C LYS A 97 11.06 3.04 9.75
N LYS A 98 12.13 3.10 10.55
CA LYS A 98 12.60 4.34 11.17
C LYS A 98 13.02 5.39 10.14
N ASN A 99 13.62 4.95 9.03
CA ASN A 99 14.00 5.82 7.93
C ASN A 99 12.93 5.74 6.82
N PRO A 100 12.15 6.79 6.54
CA PRO A 100 11.11 6.74 5.49
C PRO A 100 11.66 6.44 4.09
N ALA A 101 12.92 6.80 3.83
CA ALA A 101 13.57 6.55 2.53
C ALA A 101 14.06 5.10 2.37
N SER A 102 14.12 4.31 3.45
CA SER A 102 14.64 2.94 3.41
C SER A 102 14.06 2.09 4.53
N TRP A 103 13.14 1.20 4.17
CA TRP A 103 12.48 0.24 5.05
C TRP A 103 13.09 -1.13 4.86
N LEU A 104 13.39 -1.83 5.96
CA LEU A 104 13.82 -3.22 5.91
C LEU A 104 12.58 -4.09 5.88
N VAL A 105 12.41 -4.84 4.80
CA VAL A 105 11.25 -5.71 4.60
C VAL A 105 11.64 -7.16 4.44
N ARG A 106 10.71 -8.07 4.73
CA ARG A 106 10.83 -9.50 4.52
C ARG A 106 9.65 -10.02 3.71
N THR A 107 9.94 -10.72 2.63
CA THR A 107 8.90 -11.34 1.80
C THR A 107 8.31 -12.57 2.48
N LYS A 108 7.03 -12.82 2.24
CA LYS A 108 6.33 -14.03 2.69
C LYS A 108 6.60 -15.26 1.81
N ALA A 109 7.45 -15.12 0.78
CA ALA A 109 7.83 -16.21 -0.11
C ALA A 109 8.64 -17.30 0.62
N ARG A 110 8.75 -18.47 0.00
CA ARG A 110 9.60 -19.58 0.50
C ARG A 110 10.62 -19.93 -0.58
N PRO A 111 11.93 -19.66 -0.38
CA PRO A 111 12.55 -19.12 0.83
C PRO A 111 12.23 -17.62 1.04
N PRO A 112 12.18 -17.14 2.31
CA PRO A 112 11.97 -15.73 2.60
C PRO A 112 13.21 -14.93 2.20
N ARG A 113 13.00 -13.77 1.58
CA ARG A 113 14.05 -12.82 1.23
C ARG A 113 13.84 -11.54 2.01
N SER A 114 14.91 -10.91 2.48
CA SER A 114 14.85 -9.61 3.16
C SER A 114 15.77 -8.62 2.46
N GLY A 115 15.40 -7.35 2.47
CA GLY A 115 16.16 -6.27 1.84
C GLY A 115 15.56 -4.90 2.12
N TRP A 116 16.29 -3.87 1.72
CA TRP A 116 15.92 -2.48 1.92
C TRP A 116 15.19 -1.90 0.72
N ILE A 117 14.06 -1.24 0.96
CA ILE A 117 13.21 -0.67 -0.10
C ILE A 117 12.62 0.66 0.39
N PRO A 118 12.48 1.68 -0.47
CA PRO A 118 11.88 2.95 -0.05
C PRO A 118 10.45 2.79 0.46
N GLY A 119 10.11 3.48 1.56
CA GLY A 119 8.79 3.39 2.19
C GLY A 119 7.64 3.84 1.28
N SER A 120 7.91 4.69 0.30
CA SER A 120 6.93 5.18 -0.69
C SER A 120 6.36 4.08 -1.60
N TYR A 121 7.00 2.91 -1.66
CA TYR A 121 6.52 1.76 -2.43
C TYR A 121 5.49 0.92 -1.67
N PHE A 122 5.18 1.28 -0.43
CA PHE A 122 4.34 0.46 0.44
C PHE A 122 3.11 1.22 0.93
N GLU A 123 2.02 0.47 1.00
CA GLU A 123 0.79 0.93 1.62
C GLU A 123 0.28 -0.11 2.61
N THR A 124 -0.44 0.33 3.65
CA THR A 124 -1.08 -0.61 4.56
C THR A 124 -2.18 -1.38 3.81
N PRO A 125 -2.47 -2.64 4.17
CA PRO A 125 -3.56 -3.38 3.54
C PRO A 125 -4.90 -2.62 3.60
N THR A 126 -5.15 -1.93 4.72
CA THR A 126 -6.35 -1.11 4.89
C THR A 126 -6.46 -0.03 3.82
N GLU A 127 -5.41 0.75 3.60
CA GLU A 127 -5.45 1.83 2.60
C GLU A 127 -5.40 1.29 1.17
N TYR A 128 -4.59 0.27 0.89
CA TYR A 128 -4.51 -0.37 -0.43
C TYR A 128 -5.88 -0.89 -0.93
N TYR A 129 -6.62 -1.58 -0.07
CA TYR A 129 -7.96 -2.05 -0.44
C TYR A 129 -9.03 -0.95 -0.37
N LYS A 130 -8.87 0.07 0.50
CA LYS A 130 -9.75 1.25 0.49
C LYS A 130 -9.63 2.01 -0.82
N GLN A 131 -8.44 2.25 -1.35
CA GLN A 131 -8.26 2.92 -2.64
C GLN A 131 -8.98 2.15 -3.76
N ARG A 132 -8.83 0.82 -3.80
CA ARG A 132 -9.53 -0.06 -4.74
C ARG A 132 -11.04 -0.10 -4.55
N ARG A 133 -11.54 0.14 -3.32
CA ARG A 133 -12.97 0.22 -3.00
C ARG A 133 -13.56 1.61 -3.24
N ARG A 134 -12.81 2.70 -3.01
CA ARG A 134 -13.24 4.08 -3.33
C ARG A 134 -13.64 4.21 -4.80
N THR A 135 -12.93 3.53 -5.69
CA THR A 135 -13.28 3.50 -7.12
C THR A 135 -14.47 2.59 -7.46
N ARG A 136 -15.01 1.80 -6.52
CA ARG A 136 -15.97 0.72 -6.80
C ARG A 136 -17.26 0.70 -5.94
N GLU A 137 -17.24 1.20 -4.71
CA GLU A 137 -18.36 1.05 -3.75
C GLU A 137 -18.62 2.37 -3.00
N ILE A 138 -19.87 2.85 -3.02
CA ILE A 138 -20.37 3.93 -2.14
C ILE A 138 -20.74 3.30 -0.79
N ASP A 139 -20.48 4.01 0.32
CA ASP A 139 -21.00 3.65 1.63
C ASP A 139 -22.52 3.41 1.56
N THR A 140 -22.92 2.16 1.84
CA THR A 140 -24.28 1.64 1.70
C THR A 140 -25.23 2.21 2.75
N THR A 141 -25.51 3.52 2.71
CA THR A 141 -26.44 4.17 3.65
C THR A 141 -27.77 4.57 3.00
N SER A 142 -27.93 4.41 1.69
CA SER A 142 -29.18 4.75 0.98
C SER A 142 -29.91 3.51 0.43
N THR A 143 -30.51 2.73 1.32
CA THR A 143 -31.29 1.50 1.00
C THR A 143 -32.61 1.77 0.23
N SER A 144 -32.75 2.86 -0.52
CA SER A 144 -33.98 3.21 -1.25
C SER A 144 -33.77 3.74 -2.67
N MET A 145 -32.58 3.62 -3.24
CA MET A 145 -32.28 4.08 -4.59
C MET A 145 -32.43 2.95 -5.61
N THR A 146 -32.78 3.28 -6.84
CA THR A 146 -32.71 2.32 -7.95
C THR A 146 -31.25 2.10 -8.37
N GLU A 147 -30.97 0.98 -9.04
CA GLU A 147 -29.64 0.65 -9.56
C GLU A 147 -29.06 1.77 -10.45
N ASP A 148 -29.91 2.40 -11.26
CA ASP A 148 -29.54 3.55 -12.12
C ASP A 148 -29.14 4.79 -11.30
N GLN A 149 -29.85 5.08 -10.22
CA GLN A 149 -29.53 6.21 -9.33
C GLN A 149 -28.21 5.97 -8.59
N GLU A 150 -27.98 4.75 -8.11
CA GLU A 150 -26.69 4.37 -7.51
C GLU A 150 -25.53 4.49 -8.50
N ALA A 151 -25.74 4.08 -9.76
CA ALA A 151 -24.72 4.17 -10.80
C ALA A 151 -24.35 5.63 -11.11
N LEU A 152 -25.33 6.53 -11.17
CA LEU A 152 -25.10 7.97 -11.37
C LEU A 152 -24.33 8.58 -10.19
N LEU A 153 -24.74 8.29 -8.95
CA LEU A 153 -24.03 8.74 -7.76
C LEU A 153 -22.58 8.23 -7.72
N LYS A 154 -22.34 6.97 -8.13
CA LYS A 154 -20.98 6.38 -8.20
C LYS A 154 -20.10 7.14 -9.18
N ARG A 155 -20.64 7.37 -10.38
CA ARG A 155 -19.94 8.11 -11.43
C ARG A 155 -19.61 9.52 -10.96
N ASP A 156 -20.57 10.21 -10.36
CA ASP A 156 -20.40 11.59 -9.91
C ASP A 156 -19.39 11.66 -8.75
N GLN A 157 -19.41 10.71 -7.80
CA GLN A 157 -18.41 10.64 -6.74
C GLN A 157 -16.98 10.46 -7.28
N VAL A 158 -16.78 9.46 -8.16
CA VAL A 158 -15.46 9.21 -8.77
C VAL A 158 -14.99 10.40 -9.58
N TYR A 159 -15.89 11.08 -10.29
CA TYR A 159 -15.59 12.28 -11.05
C TYR A 159 -15.10 13.43 -10.16
N HIS A 160 -15.78 13.68 -9.02
CA HIS A 160 -15.35 14.72 -8.08
C HIS A 160 -14.04 14.37 -7.36
N ASP A 161 -13.82 13.10 -7.02
CA ASP A 161 -12.56 12.65 -6.43
C ASP A 161 -11.40 12.84 -7.43
N LEU A 162 -11.62 12.51 -8.71
CA LEU A 162 -10.64 12.74 -9.77
C LEU A 162 -10.33 14.23 -9.93
N LEU A 163 -11.36 15.07 -10.06
CA LEU A 163 -11.19 16.53 -10.17
C LEU A 163 -10.41 17.10 -8.99
N ARG A 164 -10.74 16.69 -7.76
CA ARG A 164 -10.04 17.17 -6.57
C ARG A 164 -8.59 16.74 -6.56
N SER A 165 -8.31 15.46 -6.85
CA SER A 165 -6.94 14.97 -6.89
C SER A 165 -6.12 15.65 -7.99
N GLU A 166 -6.76 16.02 -9.10
CA GLU A 166 -6.13 16.77 -10.18
C GLU A 166 -5.83 18.21 -9.74
N GLU A 167 -6.79 18.90 -9.10
CA GLU A 167 -6.57 20.25 -8.54
C GLU A 167 -5.41 20.28 -7.54
N GLU A 168 -5.34 19.28 -6.65
CA GLU A 168 -4.25 19.11 -5.69
C GLU A 168 -2.90 18.88 -6.40
N PHE A 169 -2.88 17.99 -7.40
CA PHE A 169 -1.69 17.71 -8.20
C PHE A 169 -1.18 18.95 -8.95
N VAL A 170 -2.08 19.72 -9.60
CA VAL A 170 -1.71 20.95 -10.31
C VAL A 170 -1.23 22.04 -9.34
N ALA A 171 -1.81 22.13 -8.15
CA ALA A 171 -1.35 23.06 -7.11
C ALA A 171 0.07 22.72 -6.62
N GLU A 172 0.39 21.44 -6.46
CA GLU A 172 1.73 20.97 -6.14
C GLU A 172 2.72 21.25 -7.28
N LEU A 173 2.34 20.95 -8.53
CA LEU A 173 3.17 21.27 -9.71
C LEU A 173 3.46 22.77 -9.80
N ARG A 174 2.44 23.61 -9.60
CA ARG A 174 2.59 25.07 -9.57
C ARG A 174 3.59 25.49 -8.51
N THR A 175 3.46 24.97 -7.30
CA THR A 175 4.38 25.25 -6.19
C THR A 175 5.81 24.91 -6.58
N CYS A 176 6.02 23.79 -7.27
CA CYS A 176 7.35 23.41 -7.72
C CYS A 176 7.92 24.36 -8.79
N VAL A 177 7.11 24.78 -9.75
CA VAL A 177 7.54 25.71 -10.81
C VAL A 177 7.79 27.11 -10.23
N ASP A 178 6.81 27.67 -9.52
CA ASP A 178 6.83 29.06 -9.05
C ASP A 178 7.85 29.28 -7.92
N ASN A 179 8.10 28.26 -7.07
CA ASN A 179 9.00 28.40 -5.94
C ASN A 179 10.36 27.75 -6.17
N TYR A 180 10.45 26.55 -6.74
CA TYR A 180 11.76 25.89 -6.88
C TYR A 180 12.42 26.19 -8.22
N VAL A 181 11.71 26.02 -9.35
CA VAL A 181 12.28 26.27 -10.68
C VAL A 181 12.61 27.75 -10.85
N ARG A 182 11.72 28.65 -10.46
CA ARG A 182 11.98 30.10 -10.53
C ARG A 182 13.21 30.53 -9.71
N LEU A 183 13.40 29.98 -8.52
CA LEU A 183 14.61 30.27 -7.72
C LEU A 183 15.90 29.79 -8.41
N LEU A 184 15.81 28.74 -9.22
CA LEU A 184 16.94 28.28 -10.03
C LEU A 184 17.30 29.24 -11.17
N ASP A 185 16.43 30.18 -11.51
CA ASP A 185 16.66 31.23 -12.50
C ASP A 185 17.12 32.55 -11.88
N GLU A 186 16.62 32.90 -10.70
CA GLU A 186 16.80 34.23 -10.09
C GLU A 186 18.08 34.36 -9.25
N ILE A 187 18.60 33.26 -8.68
CA ILE A 187 19.73 33.29 -7.75
C ILE A 187 21.05 33.02 -8.50
N GLN A 188 22.12 33.73 -8.13
CA GLN A 188 23.49 33.35 -8.50
C GLN A 188 23.87 32.04 -7.82
N LEU A 189 23.55 30.94 -8.48
CA LEU A 189 23.80 29.59 -7.98
C LEU A 189 25.28 29.20 -8.15
N PRO A 190 25.79 28.33 -7.26
CA PRO A 190 27.04 27.63 -7.50
C PRO A 190 27.09 27.01 -8.90
N PRO A 191 28.22 27.09 -9.62
CA PRO A 191 28.34 26.63 -11.01
C PRO A 191 28.02 25.15 -11.20
N ALA A 192 28.19 24.33 -10.16
CA ALA A 192 27.79 22.92 -10.16
C ALA A 192 26.27 22.72 -10.33
N ILE A 193 25.46 23.59 -9.71
CA ILE A 193 23.98 23.51 -9.77
C ILE A 193 23.49 24.05 -11.12
N VAL A 194 24.10 25.14 -11.61
CA VAL A 194 23.77 25.70 -12.94
C VAL A 194 23.96 24.66 -14.04
N LYS A 195 25.05 23.89 -13.98
CA LYS A 195 25.36 22.84 -14.96
C LYS A 195 24.33 21.71 -14.99
N GLU A 196 23.77 21.35 -13.84
CA GLU A 196 22.84 20.23 -13.71
C GLU A 196 21.37 20.68 -13.64
N LYS A 197 21.09 21.98 -13.78
CA LYS A 197 19.76 22.58 -13.66
C LYS A 197 18.73 21.86 -14.54
N GLU A 198 19.03 21.65 -15.81
CA GLU A 198 18.11 20.99 -16.76
C GLU A 198 17.73 19.58 -16.32
N LYS A 199 18.65 18.85 -15.68
CA LYS A 199 18.38 17.50 -15.15
C LYS A 199 17.58 17.54 -13.85
N LEU A 200 17.70 18.61 -13.07
CA LEU A 200 16.93 18.81 -11.84
C LEU A 200 15.49 19.25 -12.11
N THR A 201 15.28 20.10 -13.12
CA THR A 201 13.95 20.65 -13.43
C THR A 201 13.21 19.85 -14.50
N LEU A 202 13.95 19.13 -15.37
CA LEU A 202 13.39 18.39 -16.51
C LEU A 202 12.33 19.23 -17.26
N ASN A 203 11.20 18.62 -17.60
CA ASN A 203 10.07 19.23 -18.29
C ASN A 203 8.95 19.67 -17.31
N LEU A 204 9.28 19.98 -16.05
CA LEU A 204 8.28 20.28 -15.02
C LEU A 204 7.38 21.47 -15.38
N ALA A 205 7.95 22.50 -16.00
CA ALA A 205 7.19 23.66 -16.47
C ALA A 205 6.23 23.31 -17.63
N GLU A 206 6.64 22.41 -18.52
CA GLU A 206 5.78 21.92 -19.62
C GLU A 206 4.63 21.09 -19.08
N LEU A 207 4.90 20.21 -18.10
CA LEU A 207 3.89 19.40 -17.44
C LEU A 207 2.86 20.29 -16.73
N TYR A 208 3.31 21.28 -15.96
CA TYR A 208 2.41 22.24 -15.33
C TYR A 208 1.54 22.97 -16.37
N ASN A 209 2.14 23.48 -17.45
CA ASN A 209 1.41 24.19 -18.50
C ASN A 209 0.42 23.29 -19.27
N PHE A 210 0.68 21.99 -19.34
CA PHE A 210 -0.24 21.03 -19.92
C PHE A 210 -1.46 20.79 -19.02
N HIS A 211 -1.24 20.61 -17.71
CA HIS A 211 -2.30 20.32 -16.75
C HIS A 211 -3.09 21.56 -16.28
N ALA A 212 -2.51 22.76 -16.36
CA ALA A 212 -3.17 24.00 -15.95
C ALA A 212 -4.19 24.56 -16.96
N LYS A 213 -4.44 23.87 -18.09
CA LYS A 213 -5.37 24.27 -19.15
C LYS A 213 -6.70 23.53 -19.05
#